data_AF-A0A1G9LNT4-F1
#
_entry.id   AF-A0A1G9LNT4-F1
#
_cell.length_a   1.000
_cell.length_b   1.000
_cell.length_c   1.000
_cell.angle_alpha   90.00
_cell.angle_beta   90.00
_cell.angle_gamma   90.00
#
_symmetry.space_group_name_H-M   'P 1'
#
loop_
_entity.id
_entity.type
_entity.pdbx_description
1 polymer ?
#
loop_
_entity_poly.entity_id
_entity_poly.type
_entity_poly.pdbx_seq_one_letter_code
_entity_poly.pdbx_strand_id
1 'polypeptide(L)' 'MRFGDWEVRPLGGWVGCLVMIVASIVLSVLLTVLINLLF' A
#
# COMPACT_ATOMS: atom_id res chain seq x y z
N MET A 1 -11.86 4.22 -15.45
CA MET A 1 -11.02 5.02 -16.38
C MET A 1 -10.30 4.00 -17.26
N ARG A 2 -10.69 3.85 -18.54
CA ARG A 2 -10.03 2.90 -19.45
C ARG A 2 -8.73 3.53 -19.92
N PHE A 3 -7.64 2.82 -19.71
CA PHE A 3 -6.31 3.21 -20.11
C PHE A 3 -5.91 2.06 -21.07
N GLY A 4 -6.02 2.28 -22.39
CA GLY A 4 -5.62 1.33 -23.45
C GLY A 4 -6.23 -0.09 -23.45
N ASP A 5 -5.69 -0.96 -24.32
CA ASP A 5 -5.99 -2.41 -24.48
C ASP A 5 -5.60 -3.29 -23.28
N TRP A 6 -5.17 -2.67 -22.18
CA TRP A 6 -4.89 -3.35 -20.93
C TRP A 6 -6.11 -3.19 -20.02
N GLU A 7 -6.88 -4.27 -19.87
CA GLU A 7 -7.94 -4.37 -18.85
C GLU A 7 -7.30 -4.36 -17.45
N VAL A 8 -6.84 -3.20 -16.99
CA VAL A 8 -6.65 -2.96 -15.57
C VAL A 8 -8.03 -2.82 -14.98
N ARG A 9 -8.60 -3.99 -14.68
CA ARG A 9 -9.56 -4.14 -13.59
C ARG A 9 -8.93 -3.36 -12.45
N PRO A 10 -9.50 -2.22 -12.03
CA PRO A 10 -8.90 -1.44 -10.97
C PRO A 10 -8.67 -2.46 -9.86
N LEU A 11 -7.41 -2.66 -9.47
CA LEU A 11 -7.01 -3.54 -8.39
C LEU A 11 -7.52 -2.99 -7.03
N GLY A 12 -8.68 -2.33 -7.06
CA GLY A 12 -9.17 -1.25 -6.22
C GLY A 12 -10.67 -1.37 -6.05
N GLY A 13 -11.13 -2.59 -5.79
CA GLY A 13 -12.26 -2.81 -4.89
C GLY A 13 -11.79 -2.72 -3.43
N TRP A 14 -12.62 -3.19 -2.50
CA TRP A 14 -12.32 -3.23 -1.05
C TRP A 14 -10.94 -3.82 -0.71
N VAL A 15 -10.47 -4.79 -1.50
CA VAL A 15 -9.16 -5.44 -1.34
C VAL A 15 -7.99 -4.47 -1.59
N GLY A 16 -8.06 -3.62 -2.61
CA GLY A 16 -7.01 -2.62 -2.87
C GLY A 16 -6.93 -1.55 -1.78
N CYS A 17 -8.09 -1.16 -1.24
CA CYS A 17 -8.17 -0.27 -0.09
C CYS A 17 -7.52 -0.89 1.16
N LEU A 18 -7.85 -2.15 1.46
CA LEU A 18 -7.23 -2.89 2.57
C LEU A 18 -5.72 -3.03 2.39
N VAL A 19 -5.24 -3.39 1.20
CA VAL A 19 -3.80 -3.52 0.92
C VAL A 19 -3.09 -2.19 1.13
N MET A 20 -3.66 -1.07 0.69
CA MET A 20 -3.06 0.25 0.88
C MET A 20 -2.95 0.63 2.35
N ILE A 21 -3.99 0.36 3.14
CA ILE A 21 -3.99 0.62 4.59
C ILE A 21 -2.93 -0.24 5.28
N VAL A 22 -2.92 -1.55 5.01
CA VAL A 22 -1.95 -2.48 5.61
C VAL A 22 -0.53 -2.09 5.22
N ALA A 23 -0.27 -1.78 3.96
CA ALA A 23 1.05 -1.36 3.49
C ALA A 23 1.51 -0.06 4.18
N SER A 24 0.63 0.94 4.31
CA SER A 24 0.95 2.18 5.03
C SER A 24 1.31 1.91 6.50
N ILE A 25 0.55 1.07 7.20
CA ILE A 25 0.82 0.74 8.60
C ILE A 25 2.15 0.01 8.73
N VAL A 26 2.39 -1.00 7.89
CA VAL A 26 3.63 -1.78 7.90
C VAL A 26 4.84 -0.87 7.66
N LEU A 27 4.74 0.03 6.69
CA LEU A 27 5.82 0.95 6.35
C LEU A 27 6.08 1.98 7.47
N SER A 28 5.02 2.47 8.12
CA SER A 28 5.14 3.34 9.29
C SER A 28 5.83 2.62 10.45
N VAL A 29 5.41 1.39 10.77
CA VAL A 29 6.00 0.59 11.86
C VAL A 29 7.47 0.28 11.56
N LEU A 30 7.79 -0.14 10.33
CA LEU A 30 9.17 -0.37 9.90
C LEU A 30 10.04 0.87 10.11
N LEU A 31 9.52 2.04 9.70
CA LEU A 31 10.25 3.29 9.88
C LEU A 31 10.44 3.64 11.35
N THR A 32 9.42 3.46 12.19
CA THR A 32 9.52 3.66 13.65
C THR A 32 10.57 2.74 14.28
N VAL A 33 10.55 1.45 13.95
CA VAL A 33 11.53 0.48 14.46
C VAL A 33 12.94 0.83 13.99
N LEU A 34 13.10 1.24 12.74
CA LEU A 34 14.39 1.65 12.20
C LEU A 34 14.96 2.87 12.93
N ILE A 35 14.12 3.89 13.16
CA ILE A 35 14.51 5.09 13.91
C ILE A 35 14.84 4.74 15.35
N ASN A 36 14.03 3.90 16.01
CA ASN A 36 14.26 3.48 17.40
C ASN A 36 15.49 2.58 17.58
N LEU A 37 15.92 1.86 16.53
CA LEU A 37 17.16 1.09 16.57
C LEU A 37 18.39 1.97 16.37
N LEU A 38 18.23 3.08 15.63
CA LEU A 38 19.31 4.01 15.31
C LEU A 38 19.54 5.07 16.41
N PHE A 39 18.49 5.42 17.16
CA PHE A 39 18.50 6.36 18.27
C PHE A 39 18.24 5.67 19.60
#